data_AF-A0A966HQB3-F1
#
_entry.id   AF-A0A966HQB3-F1
#
_cell.length_a   1.000
_cell.length_b   1.000
_cell.length_c   1.000
_cell.angle_alpha   90.00
_cell.angle_beta   90.00
_cell.angle_gamma   90.00
#
_symmetry.space_group_name_H-M   'P 1'
#
loop_
_entity.id
_entity.type
_entity.pdbx_description
1 polymer ?
#
loop_
_entity_poly.entity_id
_entity_poly.type
_entity_poly.pdbx_seq_one_letter_code
_entity_poly.pdbx_strand_id
1 'polypeptide(L)'
;MADTLAVNGTITVASGATYQVNETDAVGAITGSGSIVIASGKTLTTTVNSSTSFDGIISGAGNLTKSGTATLTLTGTNTYSGKTNIAQGTLSISSDSNLGTAPVSYVSDQLTIANTMTLSLADGVIINANRGINLGGASIITNTGTGTILSIISGNGLTKSGTGTLVLSGANTYTSGTTISNGVAQAGISSTGSVTNGAFGTGTV
;
A
#
# COMPACT_ATOMS: atom_id res chain seq x y z
N MET A 1 3.54 -21.93 23.18
CA MET A 1 2.10 -21.96 22.83
C MET A 1 1.89 -20.81 21.87
N ALA A 2 1.39 -21.06 20.67
CA ALA A 2 1.00 -20.02 19.74
C ALA A 2 -0.28 -19.39 20.30
N ASP A 3 -0.15 -18.22 20.90
CA ASP A 3 -1.30 -17.40 21.28
C ASP A 3 -1.68 -16.61 20.02
N THR A 4 -2.45 -17.24 19.13
CA THR A 4 -3.05 -16.52 18.00
C THR A 4 -4.16 -15.65 18.58
N LEU A 5 -3.83 -14.39 18.85
CA LEU A 5 -4.79 -13.41 19.35
C LEU A 5 -5.76 -13.06 18.21
N ALA A 6 -6.82 -13.85 18.03
CA ALA A 6 -7.95 -13.48 17.17
C ALA A 6 -8.84 -12.46 17.89
N VAL A 7 -8.26 -11.32 18.28
CA VAL A 7 -9.02 -10.22 18.89
C VAL A 7 -9.64 -9.42 17.77
N ASN A 8 -10.89 -9.75 17.42
CA ASN A 8 -11.72 -8.94 16.52
C ASN A 8 -11.99 -7.51 17.06
N GLY A 9 -11.52 -7.20 18.27
CA GLY A 9 -11.51 -5.86 18.87
C GLY A 9 -10.42 -4.97 18.30
N THR A 10 -10.61 -3.66 18.44
CA THR A 10 -9.59 -2.66 18.14
C THR A 10 -8.40 -2.84 19.09
N ILE A 11 -7.19 -2.83 18.55
CA ILE A 11 -5.95 -2.79 19.31
C ILE A 11 -5.47 -1.33 19.35
N THR A 12 -5.37 -0.77 20.55
CA THR A 12 -4.75 0.54 20.78
C THR A 12 -3.36 0.31 21.33
N VAL A 13 -2.34 0.62 20.53
CA VAL A 13 -0.93 0.57 20.98
C VAL A 13 -0.56 1.97 21.46
N ALA A 14 -0.64 2.19 22.77
CA ALA A 14 -0.32 3.48 23.37
C ALA A 14 1.16 3.87 23.16
N SER A 15 1.47 5.16 23.27
CA SER A 15 2.85 5.65 23.21
C SER A 15 3.74 4.90 24.21
N GLY A 16 4.91 4.46 23.76
CA GLY A 16 5.85 3.65 24.56
C GLY A 16 5.47 2.18 24.74
N ALA A 17 4.28 1.74 24.33
CA ALA A 17 3.90 0.33 24.32
C ALA A 17 4.37 -0.37 23.05
N THR A 18 4.54 -1.69 23.13
CA THR A 18 4.88 -2.55 21.99
C THR A 18 3.86 -3.68 21.87
N TYR A 19 3.29 -3.85 20.69
CA TYR A 19 2.55 -5.04 20.31
C TYR A 19 3.43 -5.94 19.43
N GLN A 20 3.69 -7.15 19.93
CA GLN A 20 4.65 -8.08 19.35
C GLN A 20 3.90 -9.21 18.62
N VAL A 21 4.01 -9.25 17.30
CA VAL A 21 3.34 -10.24 16.45
C VAL A 21 4.32 -11.38 16.19
N ASN A 22 4.36 -12.34 17.12
CA ASN A 22 5.24 -13.52 17.06
C ASN A 22 4.62 -14.69 16.28
N GLU A 23 3.31 -14.68 16.12
CA GLU A 23 2.56 -15.57 15.24
C GLU A 23 1.72 -14.77 14.27
N THR A 24 1.17 -15.41 13.23
CA THR A 24 0.26 -14.72 12.32
C THR A 24 -1.01 -14.35 13.08
N ASP A 25 -1.27 -13.06 13.21
CA ASP A 25 -2.38 -12.50 13.98
C ASP A 25 -3.42 -11.86 13.06
N ALA A 26 -4.68 -11.96 13.46
CA ALA A 26 -5.80 -11.28 12.84
C ALA A 26 -6.56 -10.49 13.91
N VAL A 27 -6.47 -9.17 13.84
CA VAL A 27 -7.05 -8.25 14.81
C VAL A 27 -8.08 -7.32 14.17
N GLY A 28 -8.82 -6.58 14.99
CA GLY A 28 -9.63 -5.44 14.53
C GLY A 28 -8.77 -4.28 14.03
N ALA A 29 -9.26 -3.05 14.19
CA ALA A 29 -8.49 -1.88 13.80
C ALA A 29 -7.25 -1.70 14.70
N ILE A 30 -6.15 -1.22 14.14
CA ILE A 30 -5.00 -0.75 14.91
C ILE A 30 -5.08 0.78 15.06
N THR A 31 -4.74 1.27 16.25
CA THR A 31 -4.75 2.70 16.61
C THR A 31 -3.61 3.03 17.58
N GLY A 32 -3.32 4.32 17.74
CA GLY A 32 -2.31 4.82 18.67
C GLY A 32 -0.97 5.11 18.02
N SER A 33 0.04 5.35 18.86
CA SER A 33 1.36 5.87 18.49
C SER A 33 2.53 5.02 19.01
N GLY A 34 2.25 3.83 19.53
CA GLY A 34 3.27 2.89 20.00
C GLY A 34 3.93 2.09 18.88
N SER A 35 4.64 1.02 19.24
CA SER A 35 5.36 0.17 18.30
C SER A 35 4.60 -1.12 18.00
N ILE A 36 4.54 -1.51 16.74
CA ILE A 36 4.14 -2.85 16.32
C ILE A 36 5.37 -3.50 15.70
N VAL A 37 5.68 -4.73 16.11
CA VAL A 37 6.82 -5.48 15.58
C VAL A 37 6.32 -6.81 15.03
N ILE A 38 6.48 -7.02 13.72
CA ILE A 38 6.02 -8.21 13.02
C ILE A 38 7.20 -9.14 12.77
N ALA A 39 7.19 -10.31 13.41
CA ALA A 39 8.27 -11.29 13.28
C ALA A 39 8.38 -11.82 11.84
N SER A 40 9.58 -12.28 11.48
CA SER A 40 9.86 -12.82 10.14
C SER A 40 8.93 -13.98 9.80
N GLY A 41 8.40 -13.98 8.58
CA GLY A 41 7.45 -15.01 8.12
C GLY A 41 6.06 -14.94 8.74
N LYS A 42 5.77 -13.94 9.59
CA LYS A 42 4.45 -13.70 10.17
C LYS A 42 3.72 -12.60 9.44
N THR A 43 2.41 -12.58 9.61
CA THR A 43 1.54 -11.55 9.03
C THR A 43 0.65 -10.97 10.13
N LEU A 44 0.61 -9.64 10.20
CA LEU A 44 -0.44 -8.95 10.94
C LEU A 44 -1.57 -8.61 9.96
N THR A 45 -2.76 -9.14 10.21
CA THR A 45 -3.98 -8.71 9.51
C THR A 45 -4.77 -7.78 10.42
N THR A 46 -4.97 -6.53 9.99
CA THR A 46 -5.83 -5.57 10.68
C THR A 46 -7.14 -5.38 9.92
N THR A 47 -8.26 -5.63 10.57
CA THR A 47 -9.61 -5.53 10.00
C THR A 47 -10.25 -4.20 10.40
N VAL A 48 -10.30 -3.26 9.46
CA VAL A 48 -10.74 -1.88 9.69
C VAL A 48 -12.10 -1.66 9.03
N ASN A 49 -13.17 -1.65 9.85
CA ASN A 49 -14.55 -1.44 9.40
C ASN A 49 -15.10 -0.03 9.73
N SER A 50 -14.31 0.76 10.44
CA SER A 50 -14.52 2.21 10.63
C SER A 50 -13.15 2.87 10.49
N SER A 51 -13.07 3.98 9.77
CA SER A 51 -11.77 4.52 9.38
C SER A 51 -10.93 4.89 10.60
N THR A 52 -9.66 4.48 10.62
CA THR A 52 -8.72 4.74 11.71
C THR A 52 -7.38 5.25 11.20
N SER A 53 -6.62 5.87 12.09
CA SER A 53 -5.20 6.21 11.88
C SER A 53 -4.33 5.39 12.83
N PHE A 54 -3.18 4.97 12.35
CA PHE A 54 -2.08 4.48 13.17
C PHE A 54 -0.85 5.35 12.91
N ASP A 55 -0.42 6.03 13.97
CA ASP A 55 0.66 7.02 13.92
C ASP A 55 1.98 6.46 14.46
N GLY A 56 1.92 5.24 15.00
CA GLY A 56 3.05 4.50 15.51
C GLY A 56 3.93 3.92 14.42
N ILE A 57 4.96 3.18 14.84
CA ILE A 57 5.92 2.53 13.94
C ILE A 57 5.59 1.05 13.86
N ILE A 58 5.39 0.55 12.64
CA ILE A 58 5.37 -0.87 12.31
C ILE A 58 6.77 -1.27 11.83
N SER A 59 7.35 -2.30 12.43
CA SER A 59 8.73 -2.75 12.20
C SER A 59 8.84 -4.28 12.10
N GLY A 60 10.03 -4.79 11.79
CA GLY A 60 10.31 -6.23 11.66
C GLY A 60 10.36 -6.72 10.22
N ALA A 61 10.32 -8.04 10.01
CA ALA A 61 10.45 -8.64 8.67
C ALA A 61 9.17 -9.32 8.18
N GLY A 62 8.10 -9.27 8.99
CA GLY A 62 6.80 -9.80 8.62
C GLY A 62 5.97 -8.87 7.74
N ASN A 63 4.80 -9.36 7.35
CA ASN A 63 3.90 -8.72 6.40
C ASN A 63 2.75 -8.00 7.09
N LEU A 64 2.22 -6.96 6.44
CA LEU A 64 1.01 -6.27 6.84
C LEU A 64 -0.12 -6.57 5.85
N THR A 65 -1.28 -7.00 6.35
CA THR A 65 -2.51 -7.11 5.56
C THR A 65 -3.57 -6.16 6.10
N LYS A 66 -4.01 -5.24 5.24
CA LYS A 66 -5.16 -4.37 5.49
C LYS A 66 -6.42 -5.06 4.99
N SER A 67 -7.33 -5.35 5.93
CA SER A 67 -8.66 -5.89 5.68
C SER A 67 -9.75 -4.95 6.22
N GLY A 68 -11.02 -5.33 6.09
CA GLY A 68 -12.17 -4.48 6.41
C GLY A 68 -12.43 -3.37 5.40
N THR A 69 -13.67 -2.89 5.35
CA THR A 69 -14.19 -2.04 4.27
C THR A 69 -13.77 -0.57 4.36
N ALA A 70 -13.31 -0.11 5.52
CA ALA A 70 -12.99 1.29 5.77
C ALA A 70 -11.50 1.62 5.49
N THR A 71 -11.11 2.85 5.79
CA THR A 71 -9.76 3.35 5.54
C THR A 71 -8.85 3.12 6.73
N LEU A 72 -7.67 2.53 6.51
CA LEU A 72 -6.54 2.64 7.44
C LEU A 72 -5.62 3.74 6.93
N THR A 73 -5.35 4.73 7.76
CA THR A 73 -4.34 5.75 7.49
C THR A 73 -3.07 5.40 8.26
N LEU A 74 -1.95 5.25 7.56
CA LEU A 74 -0.64 5.09 8.18
C LEU A 74 0.10 6.40 8.07
N THR A 75 0.45 7.01 9.20
CA THR A 75 1.16 8.30 9.23
C THR A 75 2.59 8.15 9.75
N GLY A 76 2.88 7.11 10.53
CA GLY A 76 4.22 6.82 11.04
C GLY A 76 5.21 6.35 9.97
N THR A 77 6.50 6.62 10.21
CA THR A 77 7.61 6.10 9.39
C THR A 77 7.82 4.64 9.73
N ASN A 78 7.26 3.75 8.92
CA ASN A 78 7.34 2.32 9.14
C ASN A 78 8.68 1.76 8.65
N THR A 79 9.19 0.74 9.34
CA THR A 79 10.50 0.12 9.05
C THR A 79 10.40 -1.37 8.76
N TYR A 80 9.19 -1.94 8.72
CA TYR A 80 9.03 -3.34 8.34
C TYR A 80 9.51 -3.58 6.91
N SER A 81 10.12 -4.73 6.63
CA SER A 81 10.64 -5.09 5.31
C SER A 81 9.77 -6.10 4.55
N GLY A 82 8.77 -6.70 5.20
CA GLY A 82 7.83 -7.60 4.56
C GLY A 82 6.83 -6.89 3.65
N LYS A 83 5.94 -7.67 3.04
CA LYS A 83 4.98 -7.21 2.04
C LYS A 83 3.81 -6.48 2.67
N THR A 84 3.19 -5.59 1.89
CA THR A 84 1.91 -4.97 2.23
C THR A 84 0.82 -5.49 1.30
N ASN A 85 -0.29 -5.96 1.85
CA ASN A 85 -1.44 -6.44 1.08
C ASN A 85 -2.70 -5.65 1.45
N ILE A 86 -3.29 -4.95 0.48
CA ILE A 86 -4.59 -4.31 0.62
C ILE A 86 -5.64 -5.32 0.17
N ALA A 87 -6.07 -6.16 1.10
CA ALA A 87 -7.07 -7.20 0.85
C ALA A 87 -8.48 -6.62 0.78
N GLN A 88 -8.80 -5.62 1.62
CA GLN A 88 -10.09 -4.93 1.64
C GLN A 88 -9.97 -3.43 1.99
N GLY A 89 -10.91 -2.64 1.46
CA GLY A 89 -11.07 -1.22 1.74
C GLY A 89 -9.96 -0.34 1.15
N THR A 90 -9.56 0.65 1.93
CA THR A 90 -8.54 1.64 1.53
C THR A 90 -7.36 1.63 2.50
N LEU A 91 -6.14 1.70 1.94
CA LEU A 91 -4.94 2.09 2.69
C LEU A 91 -4.54 3.49 2.23
N SER A 92 -4.44 4.44 3.17
CA SER A 92 -4.03 5.82 2.90
C SER A 92 -2.62 6.06 3.46
N ILE A 93 -1.78 6.69 2.64
CA ILE A 93 -0.38 7.01 2.97
C ILE A 93 -0.03 8.43 2.55
N SER A 94 0.89 9.04 3.29
CA SER A 94 1.46 10.35 3.00
C SER A 94 2.95 10.31 2.60
N SER A 95 3.56 9.13 2.61
CA SER A 95 4.93 8.88 2.12
C SER A 95 5.12 7.38 1.79
N ASP A 96 6.12 7.05 0.95
CA ASP A 96 6.49 5.65 0.69
C ASP A 96 6.92 4.91 1.96
N SER A 97 7.53 5.63 2.92
CA SER A 97 7.96 5.06 4.20
C SER A 97 6.79 4.61 5.10
N ASN A 98 5.55 5.05 4.83
CA ASN A 98 4.38 4.48 5.50
C ASN A 98 4.13 3.03 5.07
N LEU A 99 4.71 2.55 3.96
CA LEU A 99 4.64 1.16 3.50
C LEU A 99 5.84 0.31 3.95
N GLY A 100 6.62 0.79 4.93
CA GLY A 100 7.82 0.11 5.40
C GLY A 100 9.07 0.47 4.60
N THR A 101 10.17 -0.22 4.92
CA THR A 101 11.47 0.01 4.29
C THR A 101 11.40 -0.30 2.79
N ALA A 102 11.80 0.67 1.94
CA ALA A 102 11.89 0.45 0.50
C ALA A 102 12.95 -0.63 0.19
N PRO A 103 12.66 -1.60 -0.70
CA PRO A 103 13.66 -2.60 -1.08
C PRO A 103 14.89 -1.97 -1.75
N VAL A 104 16.08 -2.55 -1.51
CA VAL A 104 17.34 -2.11 -2.12
C VAL A 104 17.45 -2.47 -3.61
N SER A 105 16.69 -3.47 -4.04
CA SER A 105 16.54 -3.91 -5.42
C SER A 105 15.08 -4.24 -5.69
N TYR A 106 14.64 -4.21 -6.95
CA TYR A 106 13.26 -4.52 -7.31
C TYR A 106 12.78 -5.84 -6.71
N VAL A 107 11.64 -5.80 -6.01
CA VAL A 107 10.93 -6.95 -5.46
C VAL A 107 9.52 -6.94 -6.03
N SER A 108 9.11 -8.03 -6.70
CA SER A 108 7.74 -8.16 -7.19
C SER A 108 6.74 -8.27 -6.05
N ASP A 109 5.57 -7.67 -6.27
CA ASP A 109 4.43 -7.78 -5.35
C ASP A 109 4.81 -7.41 -3.90
N GLN A 110 5.66 -6.39 -3.75
CA GLN A 110 6.01 -5.81 -2.44
C GLN A 110 4.80 -5.06 -1.86
N LEU A 111 3.98 -4.49 -2.74
CA LEU A 111 2.63 -4.01 -2.47
C LEU A 111 1.64 -4.76 -3.38
N THR A 112 0.62 -5.36 -2.80
CA THR A 112 -0.51 -5.95 -3.56
C THR A 112 -1.78 -5.17 -3.25
N ILE A 113 -2.51 -4.79 -4.30
CA ILE A 113 -3.85 -4.20 -4.20
C ILE A 113 -4.82 -5.23 -4.76
N ALA A 114 -5.67 -5.82 -3.92
CA ALA A 114 -6.60 -6.85 -4.37
C ALA A 114 -7.77 -6.23 -5.15
N ASN A 115 -8.28 -6.91 -6.18
CA ASN A 115 -9.56 -6.59 -6.85
C ASN A 115 -9.75 -5.07 -7.09
N THR A 116 -10.83 -4.50 -6.56
CA THR A 116 -11.19 -3.06 -6.61
C THR A 116 -10.77 -2.28 -5.37
N MET A 117 -9.78 -2.77 -4.61
CA MET A 117 -9.31 -2.10 -3.39
C MET A 117 -8.46 -0.88 -3.73
N THR A 118 -8.26 -0.01 -2.74
CA THR A 118 -7.73 1.33 -2.98
C THR A 118 -6.43 1.59 -2.21
N LEU A 119 -5.42 2.06 -2.94
CA LEU A 119 -4.31 2.83 -2.37
C LEU A 119 -4.60 4.32 -2.55
N SER A 120 -4.64 5.06 -1.45
CA SER A 120 -4.80 6.51 -1.44
C SER A 120 -3.46 7.18 -1.15
N LEU A 121 -3.06 8.08 -2.04
CA LEU A 121 -1.81 8.84 -1.96
C LEU A 121 -2.12 10.30 -1.62
N ALA A 122 -1.43 10.84 -0.61
CA ALA A 122 -1.38 12.27 -0.39
C ALA A 122 -0.63 12.98 -1.53
N ASP A 123 -0.72 14.31 -1.56
CA ASP A 123 0.04 15.14 -2.50
C ASP A 123 1.56 14.98 -2.29
N GLY A 124 2.29 14.87 -3.39
CA GLY A 124 3.75 14.74 -3.42
C GLY A 124 4.28 13.34 -3.11
N VAL A 125 3.42 12.33 -2.87
CA VAL A 125 3.91 10.96 -2.59
C VAL A 125 4.62 10.39 -3.81
N ILE A 126 5.84 9.87 -3.58
CA ILE A 126 6.64 9.16 -4.58
C ILE A 126 6.85 7.72 -4.09
N ILE A 127 6.30 6.72 -4.78
CA ILE A 127 6.54 5.30 -4.49
C ILE A 127 7.84 4.84 -5.12
N ASN A 128 8.68 4.18 -4.32
CA ASN A 128 10.03 3.78 -4.69
C ASN A 128 10.06 2.81 -5.88
N ALA A 129 11.05 2.95 -6.77
CA ALA A 129 11.20 2.13 -7.99
C ALA A 129 11.31 0.62 -7.74
N ASN A 130 11.77 0.22 -6.55
CA ASN A 130 11.99 -1.17 -6.19
C ASN A 130 10.78 -1.83 -5.52
N ARG A 131 9.74 -1.05 -5.16
CA ARG A 131 8.54 -1.55 -4.49
C ARG A 131 7.53 -2.03 -5.53
N GLY A 132 7.72 -3.21 -6.10
CA GLY A 132 6.83 -3.76 -7.14
C GLY A 132 5.37 -3.76 -6.67
N ILE A 133 4.46 -3.27 -7.53
CA ILE A 133 3.03 -3.19 -7.24
C ILE A 133 2.28 -4.21 -8.08
N ASN A 134 1.47 -5.05 -7.43
CA ASN A 134 0.61 -6.01 -8.10
C ASN A 134 -0.86 -5.58 -8.02
N LEU A 135 -1.55 -5.55 -9.15
CA LEU A 135 -2.98 -5.28 -9.23
C LEU A 135 -3.75 -6.60 -9.38
N GLY A 136 -4.45 -7.01 -8.32
CA GLY A 136 -5.23 -8.25 -8.29
C GLY A 136 -6.52 -8.20 -9.11
N GLY A 137 -6.94 -7.03 -9.59
CA GLY A 137 -8.11 -6.82 -10.45
C GLY A 137 -8.15 -5.39 -10.98
N ALA A 138 -9.33 -4.77 -11.04
CA ALA A 138 -9.49 -3.34 -11.37
C ALA A 138 -9.12 -2.44 -10.16
N SER A 139 -7.87 -2.53 -9.73
CA SER A 139 -7.37 -1.94 -8.49
C SER A 139 -7.27 -0.42 -8.60
N ILE A 140 -7.57 0.28 -7.51
CA ILE A 140 -7.71 1.74 -7.53
C ILE A 140 -6.48 2.40 -6.92
N ILE A 141 -5.91 3.38 -7.63
CA ILE A 141 -4.99 4.36 -7.05
C ILE A 141 -5.68 5.72 -7.13
N THR A 142 -5.83 6.37 -5.97
CA THR A 142 -6.50 7.67 -5.86
C THR A 142 -5.60 8.73 -5.25
N ASN A 143 -5.67 9.94 -5.82
CA ASN A 143 -4.94 11.11 -5.35
C ASN A 143 -5.66 12.41 -5.76
N THR A 144 -5.57 13.42 -4.91
CA THR A 144 -6.11 14.77 -5.16
C THR A 144 -5.04 15.75 -5.65
N GLY A 145 -3.79 15.57 -5.20
CA GLY A 145 -2.60 16.29 -5.70
C GLY A 145 -1.81 15.47 -6.72
N THR A 146 -0.48 15.58 -6.75
CA THR A 146 0.36 14.73 -7.61
C THR A 146 0.87 13.52 -6.84
N GLY A 147 0.66 12.32 -7.37
CA GLY A 147 1.30 11.09 -6.90
C GLY A 147 2.19 10.51 -8.00
N THR A 148 3.38 10.03 -7.65
CA THR A 148 4.33 9.45 -8.60
C THR A 148 4.63 8.01 -8.23
N ILE A 149 4.46 7.08 -9.18
CA ILE A 149 4.87 5.69 -9.04
C ILE A 149 6.11 5.47 -9.90
N LEU A 150 7.27 5.30 -9.26
CA LEU A 150 8.51 4.96 -9.97
C LEU A 150 8.62 3.45 -10.27
N SER A 151 7.89 2.64 -9.50
CA SER A 151 7.93 1.18 -9.58
C SER A 151 7.26 0.61 -10.83
N ILE A 152 7.60 -0.63 -11.16
CA ILE A 152 6.82 -1.45 -12.09
C ILE A 152 5.48 -1.82 -11.43
N ILE A 153 4.38 -1.52 -12.12
CA ILE A 153 3.06 -2.06 -11.80
C ILE A 153 2.76 -3.25 -12.72
N SER A 154 2.37 -4.38 -12.14
CA SER A 154 2.02 -5.62 -12.83
C SER A 154 0.59 -6.08 -12.48
N GLY A 155 0.13 -7.18 -13.07
CA GLY A 155 -1.18 -7.78 -12.79
C GLY A 155 -2.25 -7.35 -13.80
N ASN A 156 -3.41 -6.92 -13.30
CA ASN A 156 -4.62 -6.73 -14.11
C ASN A 156 -4.81 -5.29 -14.62
N GLY A 157 -5.77 -4.54 -14.08
CA GLY A 157 -6.13 -3.20 -14.57
C GLY A 157 -5.97 -2.14 -13.50
N LEU A 158 -5.49 -0.96 -13.89
CA LEU A 158 -5.38 0.18 -13.00
C LEU A 158 -6.61 1.08 -13.16
N THR A 159 -7.27 1.45 -12.06
CA THR A 159 -8.24 2.55 -12.05
C THR A 159 -7.61 3.76 -11.36
N LYS A 160 -7.37 4.83 -12.12
CA LYS A 160 -7.00 6.14 -11.57
C LYS A 160 -8.26 6.87 -11.11
N SER A 161 -8.30 7.24 -9.83
CA SER A 161 -9.37 8.05 -9.24
C SER A 161 -8.81 9.30 -8.52
N GLY A 162 -9.70 10.14 -8.02
CA GLY A 162 -9.38 11.45 -7.46
C GLY A 162 -9.01 12.49 -8.53
N THR A 163 -9.12 13.77 -8.19
CA THR A 163 -8.98 14.90 -9.13
C THR A 163 -7.53 15.17 -9.55
N GLY A 164 -6.55 14.53 -8.91
CA GLY A 164 -5.13 14.83 -9.10
C GLY A 164 -4.47 14.14 -10.28
N THR A 165 -3.15 14.32 -10.41
CA THR A 165 -2.30 13.70 -11.44
C THR A 165 -1.55 12.49 -10.89
N LEU A 166 -1.71 11.31 -11.49
CA LEU A 166 -0.90 10.13 -11.20
C LEU A 166 0.16 9.97 -12.28
N VAL A 167 1.42 10.12 -11.90
CA VAL A 167 2.58 9.96 -12.77
C VAL A 167 3.07 8.51 -12.70
N LEU A 168 3.05 7.81 -13.83
CA LEU A 168 3.45 6.41 -13.95
C LEU A 168 4.81 6.33 -14.66
N SER A 169 5.89 6.18 -13.91
CA SER A 169 7.28 6.25 -14.43
C SER A 169 7.95 4.89 -14.60
N GLY A 170 7.39 3.84 -13.99
CA GLY A 170 7.86 2.46 -14.20
C GLY A 170 7.50 1.89 -15.57
N ALA A 171 8.20 0.83 -15.96
CA ALA A 171 7.86 0.03 -17.14
C ALA A 171 6.71 -0.92 -16.80
N ASN A 172 5.48 -0.38 -16.78
CA ASN A 172 4.29 -1.13 -16.34
C ASN A 172 3.93 -2.29 -17.28
N THR A 173 3.48 -3.40 -16.70
CA THR A 173 3.19 -4.67 -17.39
C THR A 173 1.78 -5.23 -17.12
N TYR A 174 0.93 -4.46 -16.44
CA TYR A 174 -0.46 -4.87 -16.18
C TYR A 174 -1.28 -4.91 -17.49
N THR A 175 -2.19 -5.88 -17.62
CA THR A 175 -2.74 -6.30 -18.92
C THR A 175 -4.07 -5.69 -19.32
N SER A 176 -4.86 -5.16 -18.37
CA SER A 176 -6.21 -4.64 -18.63
C SER A 176 -6.27 -3.13 -18.85
N GLY A 177 -5.12 -2.46 -18.99
CA GLY A 177 -5.05 -1.02 -19.20
C GLY A 177 -5.32 -0.16 -17.97
N THR A 178 -5.30 1.15 -18.18
CA THR A 178 -5.67 2.18 -17.19
C THR A 178 -7.05 2.74 -17.51
N THR A 179 -7.97 2.67 -16.55
CA THR A 179 -9.24 3.41 -16.54
C THR A 179 -9.07 4.70 -15.75
N ILE A 180 -9.40 5.85 -16.34
CA ILE A 180 -9.38 7.14 -15.66
C ILE A 180 -10.80 7.46 -15.21
N SER A 181 -11.10 7.22 -13.92
CA SER A 181 -12.39 7.60 -13.35
C SER A 181 -12.46 9.08 -13.00
N ASN A 182 -11.33 9.70 -12.65
CA ASN A 182 -11.21 11.13 -12.40
C ASN A 182 -9.73 11.59 -12.47
N GLY A 183 -9.52 12.89 -12.69
CA GLY A 183 -8.19 13.52 -12.74
C GLY A 183 -7.39 13.11 -13.97
N VAL A 184 -6.07 13.04 -13.81
CA VAL A 184 -5.12 12.78 -14.91
C VAL A 184 -4.25 11.59 -14.58
N ALA A 185 -4.07 10.68 -15.54
CA ALA A 185 -2.94 9.75 -15.54
C ALA A 185 -1.90 10.28 -16.53
N GLN A 186 -0.65 10.36 -16.10
CA GLN A 186 0.45 10.94 -16.88
C GLN A 186 1.58 9.90 -16.99
N ALA A 187 2.13 9.72 -18.19
CA ALA A 187 3.37 8.96 -18.37
C ALA A 187 4.53 9.75 -17.75
N GLY A 188 5.29 9.10 -16.87
CA GLY A 188 6.52 9.63 -16.33
C GLY A 188 7.72 9.34 -17.23
N ILE A 189 8.86 9.93 -16.87
CA ILE A 189 10.15 9.60 -17.45
C ILE A 189 10.83 8.65 -16.47
N SER A 190 11.25 7.47 -16.91
CA SER A 190 12.07 6.60 -16.07
C SER A 190 13.43 7.26 -15.77
N SER A 191 14.16 6.79 -14.77
CA SER A 191 15.55 7.23 -14.53
C SER A 191 16.51 7.00 -15.73
N THR A 192 16.04 6.31 -16.78
CA THR A 192 16.76 6.07 -18.04
C THR A 192 16.36 7.05 -19.16
N GLY A 193 15.54 8.07 -18.90
CA GLY A 193 15.22 9.12 -19.88
C GLY A 193 14.25 8.68 -20.99
N SER A 194 13.71 7.46 -20.91
CA SER A 194 12.74 6.96 -21.87
C SER A 194 11.32 7.32 -21.42
N VAL A 195 10.50 7.82 -22.36
CA VAL A 195 9.05 7.90 -22.16
C VAL A 195 8.55 6.46 -22.24
N THR A 196 8.13 5.88 -21.11
CA THR A 196 7.60 4.51 -21.08
C THR A 196 6.24 4.50 -21.77
N ASN A 197 6.22 4.15 -23.06
CA ASN A 197 5.00 4.03 -23.88
C ASN A 197 4.05 2.89 -23.43
N GLY A 198 4.34 2.21 -22.30
CA GLY A 198 3.47 1.24 -21.63
C GLY A 198 2.65 1.83 -20.48
N ALA A 199 2.74 3.14 -20.21
CA ALA A 199 2.16 3.77 -19.02
C ALA A 199 0.63 3.62 -18.89
N PHE A 200 -0.11 3.40 -19.98
CA PHE A 200 -1.58 3.34 -19.98
C PHE A 200 -2.17 1.95 -20.29
N GLY A 201 -1.34 0.96 -20.64
CA GLY A 201 -1.81 -0.30 -21.25
C GLY A 201 -2.75 -0.07 -22.44
N THR A 202 -3.47 -1.10 -22.88
CA THR A 202 -4.35 -1.06 -24.07
C THR A 202 -5.79 -0.60 -23.76
N GLY A 203 -6.00 0.21 -22.72
CA GLY A 203 -7.33 0.60 -22.25
C GLY A 203 -7.92 1.83 -22.94
N THR A 204 -9.25 1.94 -22.95
CA THR A 204 -10.02 3.09 -23.46
C THR A 204 -9.83 4.31 -22.55
N VAL A 205 -9.47 5.45 -23.13
CA VAL A 205 -9.43 6.77 -22.47
C VAL A 205 -10.83 7.37 -22.45
#